data_AF-A0A7J4R1D9-F1
#
_entry.id   AF-A0A7J4R1D9-F1
#
_cell.length_a   1.000
_cell.length_b   1.000
_cell.length_c   1.000
_cell.angle_alpha   90.00
_cell.angle_beta   90.00
_cell.angle_gamma   90.00
#
_symmetry.space_group_name_H-M   'P 1'
#
loop_
_entity.id
_entity.type
_entity.pdbx_description
1 polymer ?
#
loop_
_entity_poly.entity_id
_entity_poly.type
_entity_poly.pdbx_seq_one_letter_code
_entity_poly.pdbx_strand_id
1 'polypeptide(L)'
;MVTDDVSEGDGMPPPQIQNLENLGFDVDAIDIELDALSASELEQIQAKVSLALLLRKRIQPFLSSTEVQEMNQDLANPFNVETVESRFLQWAATNAPWAPGYFRWYQAWSENEDVLSQYWDIIERCAKLDESSWTSLDLLLPLLSESANHARILSELALLVDDEGRQRTLLEKAVHQLQAKGYTIEFSSLKIIDQFDIVEEMQT
;
A
#
# COMPACT_ATOMS: atom_id res chain seq x y z
N MET A 1 36.87 8.37 39.22
CA MET A 1 37.67 7.82 38.12
C MET A 1 36.68 7.06 37.26
N VAL A 2 36.31 7.66 36.14
CA VAL A 2 35.36 7.14 35.16
C VAL A 2 36.15 6.19 34.26
N THR A 3 35.61 5.01 34.00
CA THR A 3 35.86 4.28 32.76
C THR A 3 34.54 3.63 32.37
N ASP A 4 33.83 4.34 31.49
CA ASP A 4 32.89 3.77 30.53
C ASP A 4 33.60 2.65 29.79
N ASP A 5 32.97 1.49 29.72
CA ASP A 5 33.32 0.44 28.77
C ASP A 5 32.15 0.37 27.79
N VAL A 6 32.27 1.16 26.72
CA VAL A 6 31.35 1.14 25.58
C VAL A 6 31.68 -0.12 24.80
N SER A 7 30.85 -1.14 24.97
CA SER A 7 30.84 -2.29 24.06
C SER A 7 30.43 -1.79 22.67
N GLU A 8 31.42 -1.59 21.80
CA GLU A 8 31.23 -1.45 20.37
C GLU A 8 30.49 -2.69 19.86
N GLY A 9 29.20 -2.54 19.63
CA GLY A 9 28.42 -3.50 18.87
C GLY A 9 28.92 -3.44 17.43
N ASP A 10 29.63 -4.49 17.03
CA ASP A 10 29.98 -4.79 15.63
C ASP A 10 28.68 -5.05 14.85
N GLY A 11 28.02 -3.96 14.49
CA GLY A 11 26.85 -3.92 13.62
C GLY A 11 27.31 -3.54 12.23
N MET A 12 27.88 -4.50 11.50
CA MET A 12 28.02 -4.38 10.05
C MET A 12 26.66 -3.96 9.45
N PRO A 13 26.54 -2.79 8.80
CA PRO A 13 25.30 -2.45 8.10
C PRO A 13 25.06 -3.47 6.98
N PRO A 14 23.78 -3.80 6.67
CA PRO A 14 23.48 -4.80 5.65
C PRO A 14 24.02 -4.36 4.28
N PRO A 15 24.47 -5.30 3.41
CA PRO A 15 25.22 -5.04 2.18
C PRO A 15 24.37 -4.52 1.01
N GLN A 16 23.42 -3.62 1.25
CA GLN A 16 22.37 -3.27 0.27
C GLN A 16 22.86 -2.38 -0.88
N ILE A 17 23.86 -1.52 -0.68
CA ILE A 17 24.34 -0.59 -1.73
C ILE A 17 25.25 -1.29 -2.77
N GLN A 18 25.85 -2.44 -2.44
CA GLN A 18 26.83 -3.07 -3.33
C GLN A 18 26.23 -3.59 -4.65
N ASN A 19 24.89 -3.61 -4.79
CA ASN A 19 24.20 -4.01 -6.02
C ASN A 19 22.88 -3.24 -6.23
N LEU A 20 22.94 -1.91 -6.30
CA LEU A 20 21.77 -1.06 -6.56
C LEU A 20 21.02 -1.44 -7.84
N GLU A 21 21.73 -1.79 -8.91
CA GLU A 21 21.12 -2.26 -10.17
C GLU A 21 20.26 -3.51 -9.98
N ASN A 22 20.73 -4.49 -9.20
CA ASN A 22 19.98 -5.73 -8.94
C ASN A 22 18.71 -5.47 -8.10
N LEU A 23 18.69 -4.37 -7.35
CA LEU A 23 17.53 -3.90 -6.61
C LEU A 23 16.59 -3.03 -7.48
N GLY A 24 16.92 -2.85 -8.77
CA GLY A 24 16.14 -2.10 -9.75
C GLY A 24 16.27 -0.59 -9.61
N PHE A 25 17.39 -0.09 -9.08
CA PHE A 25 17.71 1.33 -9.07
C PHE A 25 18.51 1.73 -10.32
N ASP A 26 18.26 2.94 -10.80
CA ASP A 26 18.99 3.55 -11.91
C ASP A 26 20.29 4.15 -11.35
N VAL A 27 21.40 3.41 -11.50
CA VAL A 27 22.71 3.83 -10.99
C VAL A 27 23.27 5.00 -11.79
N ASP A 28 22.92 5.14 -13.08
CA ASP A 28 23.33 6.28 -13.89
C ASP A 28 22.64 7.58 -13.43
N ALA A 29 21.41 7.49 -12.92
CA ALA A 29 20.70 8.61 -12.29
C ALA A 29 21.20 8.94 -10.87
N ILE A 30 21.97 8.04 -10.26
CA ILE A 30 22.58 8.21 -8.93
C ILE A 30 24.02 8.68 -9.15
N ASP A 31 24.20 9.98 -9.35
CA ASP A 31 25.51 10.64 -9.57
C ASP A 31 26.35 10.65 -8.28
N ILE A 32 26.81 9.47 -7.86
CA ILE A 32 27.51 9.26 -6.58
C ILE A 32 28.74 8.38 -6.77
N GLU A 33 29.91 8.97 -6.50
CA GLU A 33 31.17 8.24 -6.38
C GLU A 33 31.23 7.52 -5.02
N LEU A 34 30.73 6.27 -4.97
CA LEU A 34 30.66 5.46 -3.75
C LEU A 34 32.00 5.33 -3.01
N ASP A 35 33.13 5.29 -3.74
CA ASP A 35 34.48 5.11 -3.19
C ASP A 35 35.03 6.35 -2.47
N ALA A 36 34.39 7.51 -2.65
CA ALA A 36 34.80 8.78 -2.04
C ALA A 36 33.95 9.17 -0.81
N LEU A 37 32.92 8.39 -0.48
CA LEU A 37 31.98 8.70 0.59
C LEU A 37 32.54 8.36 1.98
N SER A 38 32.20 9.20 2.95
CA SER A 38 32.35 8.87 4.36
C SER A 38 31.35 7.79 4.80
N ALA A 39 31.63 7.14 5.94
CA ALA A 39 30.72 6.15 6.52
C ALA A 39 29.32 6.72 6.81
N SER A 40 29.22 8.00 7.22
CA SER A 40 27.94 8.65 7.51
C SER A 40 27.13 8.93 6.24
N GLU A 41 27.79 9.33 5.14
CA GLU A 41 27.12 9.51 3.86
C GLU A 41 26.61 8.18 3.31
N LEU A 42 27.42 7.12 3.45
CA LEU A 42 27.02 5.78 3.05
C LEU A 42 25.80 5.29 3.83
N GLU A 43 25.75 5.51 5.15
CA GLU A 43 24.58 5.19 5.99
C GLU A 43 23.33 5.96 5.54
N GLN A 44 23.46 7.25 5.20
CA GLN A 44 22.34 8.04 4.70
C GLN A 44 21.78 7.49 3.38
N ILE A 45 22.65 7.08 2.45
CA ILE A 45 22.23 6.47 1.19
C ILE A 45 21.54 5.13 1.45
N GLN A 46 22.06 4.32 2.38
CA GLN A 46 21.44 3.04 2.74
C GLN A 46 20.03 3.25 3.27
N ALA A 47 19.84 4.24 4.14
CA ALA A 47 18.53 4.60 4.65
C ALA A 47 17.56 4.99 3.53
N LYS A 48 17.99 5.81 2.57
CA LYS A 48 17.17 6.18 1.39
C LYS A 48 16.80 4.97 0.54
N VAL A 49 17.75 4.07 0.29
CA VAL A 49 17.53 2.83 -0.45
C VAL A 49 16.52 1.94 0.25
N SER A 50 16.68 1.71 1.56
CA SER A 50 15.74 0.91 2.34
C SER A 50 14.34 1.53 2.35
N LEU A 51 14.22 2.85 2.50
CA LEU A 51 12.95 3.57 2.43
C LEU A 51 12.31 3.45 1.05
N ALA A 52 13.08 3.59 -0.02
CA ALA A 52 12.57 3.46 -1.38
C ALA A 52 12.05 2.05 -1.67
N LEU A 53 12.76 1.01 -1.22
CA LEU A 53 12.30 -0.38 -1.32
C LEU A 53 11.00 -0.61 -0.53
N LEU A 54 10.92 -0.08 0.69
CA LEU A 54 9.71 -0.16 1.50
C LEU A 54 8.54 0.57 0.83
N LEU A 55 8.77 1.75 0.27
CA LEU A 55 7.74 2.50 -0.44
C LEU A 55 7.29 1.79 -1.71
N ARG A 56 8.20 1.17 -2.47
CA ARG A 56 7.85 0.29 -3.60
C ARG A 56 6.92 -0.84 -3.17
N LYS A 57 7.16 -1.47 -2.01
CA LYS A 57 6.25 -2.48 -1.46
C LYS A 57 4.89 -1.89 -1.08
N ARG A 58 4.86 -0.70 -0.47
CA ARG A 58 3.61 -0.01 -0.09
C ARG A 58 2.74 0.34 -1.29
N ILE A 59 3.33 0.77 -2.40
CA ILE A 59 2.59 1.19 -3.60
C ILE A 59 2.22 0.04 -4.54
N GLN A 60 2.89 -1.12 -4.41
CA GLN A 60 2.71 -2.27 -5.30
C GLN A 60 1.24 -2.69 -5.51
N PRO A 61 0.38 -2.74 -4.49
CA PRO A 61 -1.01 -3.16 -4.67
C PRO A 61 -1.84 -2.22 -5.54
N PHE A 62 -1.36 -0.98 -5.74
CA PHE A 62 -2.08 0.10 -6.42
C PHE A 62 -1.53 0.40 -7.82
N LEU A 63 -0.65 -0.45 -8.36
CA LEU A 63 -0.02 -0.27 -9.68
C LEU A 63 -0.99 -0.34 -10.87
N SER A 64 -2.29 -0.57 -10.65
CA SER A 64 -3.31 -0.37 -11.70
C SER A 64 -3.55 1.11 -12.02
N SER A 65 -3.22 2.02 -11.08
CA SER A 65 -3.29 3.47 -11.30
C SER A 65 -2.06 3.97 -12.05
N THR A 66 -2.27 4.73 -13.13
CA THR A 66 -1.19 5.38 -13.90
C THR A 66 -0.35 6.31 -13.01
N GLU A 67 -0.98 7.07 -12.11
CA GLU A 67 -0.28 7.98 -11.20
C GLU A 67 0.67 7.21 -10.25
N VAL A 68 0.23 6.04 -9.77
CA VAL A 68 1.05 5.18 -8.92
C VAL A 68 2.17 4.48 -9.72
N GLN A 69 1.93 4.15 -10.98
CA GLN A 69 2.99 3.62 -11.86
C GLN A 69 4.10 4.65 -12.08
N GLU A 70 3.77 5.91 -12.33
CA GLU A 70 4.73 7.00 -12.43
C GLU A 70 5.53 7.17 -11.13
N MET A 71 4.85 7.18 -9.98
CA MET A 71 5.51 7.20 -8.67
C MET A 71 6.49 6.03 -8.48
N ASN A 72 6.13 4.83 -8.94
CA ASN A 72 7.01 3.66 -8.87
C ASN A 72 8.24 3.79 -9.78
N GLN A 73 8.09 4.41 -10.95
CA GLN A 73 9.22 4.71 -11.85
C GLN A 73 10.17 5.73 -11.22
N ASP A 74 9.64 6.78 -10.57
CA ASP A 74 10.46 7.78 -9.89
C ASP A 74 11.30 7.20 -8.75
N LEU A 75 10.85 6.10 -8.14
CA LEU A 75 11.62 5.33 -7.14
C LEU A 75 12.78 4.54 -7.74
N ALA A 76 13.00 4.56 -9.06
CA ALA A 76 14.27 4.14 -9.66
C ALA A 76 15.45 4.96 -9.13
N ASN A 77 15.20 6.20 -8.68
CA ASN A 77 16.15 6.98 -7.92
C ASN A 77 15.74 7.03 -6.43
N PRO A 78 16.54 6.46 -5.51
CA PRO A 78 16.20 6.41 -4.07
C PRO A 78 16.17 7.79 -3.41
N PHE A 79 16.78 8.82 -3.99
CA PHE A 79 16.72 10.19 -3.47
C PHE A 79 15.36 10.88 -3.69
N ASN A 80 14.50 10.30 -4.52
CA ASN A 80 13.14 10.78 -4.72
C ASN A 80 12.16 10.29 -3.64
N VAL A 81 12.59 9.44 -2.71
CA VAL A 81 11.69 8.72 -1.81
C VAL A 81 10.75 9.62 -1.01
N GLU A 82 11.21 10.75 -0.47
CA GLU A 82 10.32 11.68 0.27
C GLU A 82 9.28 12.35 -0.64
N THR A 83 9.69 12.72 -1.85
CA THR A 83 8.79 13.33 -2.84
C THR A 83 7.72 12.34 -3.26
N VAL A 84 8.11 11.09 -3.52
CA VAL A 84 7.17 10.03 -3.88
C VAL A 84 6.28 9.67 -2.69
N GLU A 85 6.80 9.62 -1.47
CA GLU A 85 5.98 9.35 -0.28
C GLU A 85 4.90 10.43 -0.10
N SER A 86 5.26 11.71 -0.25
CA SER A 86 4.31 12.82 -0.17
C SER A 86 3.20 12.70 -1.23
N ARG A 87 3.57 12.41 -2.48
CA ARG A 87 2.62 12.19 -3.58
C ARG A 87 1.73 10.98 -3.32
N PHE A 88 2.29 9.88 -2.83
CA PHE A 88 1.53 8.67 -2.52
C PHE A 88 0.53 8.92 -1.39
N LEU A 89 0.90 9.66 -0.35
CA LEU A 89 -0.02 10.02 0.73
C LEU A 89 -1.16 10.93 0.25
N GLN A 90 -0.88 11.88 -0.65
CA GLN A 90 -1.91 12.70 -1.27
C GLN A 90 -2.87 11.86 -2.12
N TRP A 91 -2.32 10.97 -2.94
CA TRP A 91 -3.12 10.03 -3.74
C TRP A 91 -3.97 9.11 -2.87
N ALA A 92 -3.37 8.53 -1.83
CA ALA A 92 -4.03 7.59 -0.93
C ALA A 92 -5.16 8.25 -0.15
N ALA A 93 -5.06 9.54 0.18
CA ALA A 93 -6.15 10.27 0.85
C ALA A 93 -7.49 10.23 0.09
N THR A 94 -7.44 10.05 -1.23
CA THR A 94 -8.64 9.94 -2.08
C THR A 94 -8.91 8.50 -2.51
N ASN A 95 -7.88 7.71 -2.82
CA ASN A 95 -8.04 6.42 -3.50
C ASN A 95 -7.84 5.20 -2.59
N ALA A 96 -7.30 5.38 -1.38
CA ALA A 96 -7.10 4.32 -0.40
C ALA A 96 -6.90 4.91 1.02
N PRO A 97 -7.90 5.64 1.56
CA PRO A 97 -7.73 6.43 2.79
C PRO A 97 -7.37 5.59 4.03
N TRP A 98 -7.70 4.29 4.00
CA TRP A 98 -7.35 3.31 5.03
C TRP A 98 -5.84 2.98 5.06
N ALA A 99 -5.14 3.06 3.92
CA ALA A 99 -3.79 2.53 3.76
C ALA A 99 -2.74 3.19 4.69
N PRO A 100 -2.73 4.52 4.89
CA PRO A 100 -1.84 5.15 5.86
C PRO A 100 -2.10 4.69 7.30
N GLY A 101 -3.35 4.39 7.66
CA GLY A 101 -3.73 3.90 8.98
C GLY A 101 -3.16 2.50 9.25
N TYR A 102 -3.27 1.61 8.26
CA TYR A 102 -2.74 0.25 8.33
C TYR A 102 -1.21 0.25 8.42
N PHE A 103 -0.55 1.12 7.66
CA PHE A 103 0.91 1.20 7.66
C PHE A 103 1.52 1.57 9.02
N ARG A 104 0.78 2.23 9.91
CA ARG A 104 1.23 2.50 11.28
C ARG A 104 1.55 1.22 12.06
N TRP A 105 0.93 0.10 11.69
CA TRP A 105 1.13 -1.18 12.33
C TRP A 105 2.21 -2.03 11.68
N TYR A 106 2.84 -1.59 10.59
CA TYR A 106 3.89 -2.33 9.88
C TYR A 106 4.95 -2.95 10.83
N GLN A 107 5.41 -2.18 11.82
CA GLN A 107 6.41 -2.63 12.79
C GLN A 107 5.95 -3.81 13.67
N ALA A 108 4.64 -3.93 13.94
CA ALA A 108 4.09 -5.06 14.69
C ALA A 108 4.13 -6.38 13.91
N TRP A 109 4.39 -6.30 12.59
CA TRP A 109 4.42 -7.43 11.67
C TRP A 109 5.81 -7.70 11.09
N SER A 110 6.83 -6.94 11.49
CA SER A 110 8.19 -7.05 10.92
C SER A 110 9.14 -7.93 11.75
N GLU A 111 8.61 -8.86 12.56
CA GLU A 111 9.42 -9.76 13.39
C GLU A 111 10.27 -10.72 12.54
N ASN A 112 9.68 -11.28 11.49
CA ASN A 112 10.34 -12.17 10.53
C ASN A 112 9.64 -12.10 9.17
N GLU A 113 10.26 -12.68 8.13
CA GLU A 113 9.75 -12.62 6.76
C GLU A 113 8.37 -13.28 6.59
N ASP A 114 8.08 -14.37 7.30
CA ASP A 114 6.78 -15.06 7.20
C ASP A 114 5.64 -14.20 7.75
N VAL A 115 5.85 -13.57 8.91
CA VAL A 115 4.88 -12.64 9.52
C VAL A 115 4.74 -11.38 8.66
N LEU A 116 5.84 -10.88 8.11
CA LEU A 116 5.82 -9.71 7.24
C LEU A 116 5.06 -9.99 5.93
N SER A 117 5.21 -11.20 5.39
CA SER A 117 4.47 -11.64 4.20
C SER A 117 2.95 -11.66 4.46
N GLN A 118 2.52 -12.09 5.65
CA GLN A 118 1.11 -12.06 6.05
C GLN A 118 0.56 -10.62 6.09
N TYR A 119 1.34 -9.67 6.59
CA TYR A 119 0.95 -8.25 6.56
C TYR A 119 0.72 -7.78 5.12
N TRP A 120 1.63 -8.09 4.20
CA TRP A 120 1.47 -7.70 2.80
C TRP A 120 0.29 -8.40 2.10
N ASP A 121 -0.02 -9.65 2.44
CA ASP A 121 -1.25 -10.34 1.95
C ASP A 121 -2.52 -9.60 2.40
N ILE A 122 -2.56 -9.12 3.65
CA ILE A 122 -3.67 -8.28 4.14
C ILE A 122 -3.79 -7.01 3.30
N ILE A 123 -2.68 -6.27 3.09
CA ILE A 123 -2.70 -5.03 2.31
C ILE A 123 -3.16 -5.29 0.88
N GLU A 124 -2.67 -6.35 0.23
CA GLU A 124 -3.05 -6.70 -1.15
C GLU A 124 -4.55 -7.02 -1.27
N ARG A 125 -5.13 -7.72 -0.29
CA ARG A 125 -6.57 -7.99 -0.25
C ARG A 125 -7.38 -6.73 -0.04
N CYS A 126 -6.98 -5.86 0.88
CA CYS A 126 -7.66 -4.60 1.13
C CYS A 126 -7.66 -3.69 -0.10
N ALA A 127 -6.55 -3.67 -0.86
CA ALA A 127 -6.42 -2.88 -2.09
C ALA A 127 -7.33 -3.34 -3.24
N LYS A 128 -7.88 -4.56 -3.17
CA LYS A 128 -8.81 -5.10 -4.18
C LYS A 128 -10.28 -4.82 -3.87
N LEU A 129 -10.58 -4.32 -2.68
CA LEU A 129 -11.95 -3.99 -2.26
C LEU A 129 -12.43 -2.69 -2.92
N ASP A 130 -13.73 -2.61 -3.14
CA ASP A 130 -14.40 -1.39 -3.60
C ASP A 130 -14.45 -0.34 -2.48
N GLU A 131 -14.67 0.91 -2.86
CA GLU A 131 -14.74 2.04 -1.92
C GLU A 131 -15.90 1.90 -0.94
N SER A 132 -16.96 1.18 -1.34
CA SER A 132 -18.06 0.84 -0.45
C SER A 132 -17.62 0.08 0.82
N SER A 133 -16.47 -0.60 0.79
CA SER A 133 -15.92 -1.36 1.92
C SER A 133 -14.93 -0.60 2.79
N TRP A 134 -14.50 0.61 2.41
CA TRP A 134 -13.42 1.31 3.11
C TRP A 134 -13.75 1.64 4.57
N THR A 135 -15.00 2.03 4.87
CA THR A 135 -15.43 2.28 6.25
C THR A 135 -15.33 1.01 7.11
N SER A 136 -15.56 -0.16 6.51
CA SER A 136 -15.43 -1.45 7.22
C SER A 136 -13.98 -1.82 7.51
N LEU A 137 -13.02 -1.36 6.69
CA LEU A 137 -11.60 -1.56 6.93
C LEU A 137 -11.13 -0.81 8.19
N ASP A 138 -11.71 0.35 8.51
CA ASP A 138 -11.38 1.07 9.75
C ASP A 138 -11.70 0.24 11.02
N LEU A 139 -12.69 -0.66 10.94
CA LEU A 139 -13.05 -1.56 12.04
C LEU A 139 -12.00 -2.66 12.28
N LEU A 140 -11.19 -2.97 11.26
CA LEU A 140 -10.10 -3.96 11.36
C LEU A 140 -8.83 -3.33 11.90
N LEU A 141 -8.69 -2.00 11.88
CA LEU A 141 -7.48 -1.28 12.27
C LEU A 141 -6.94 -1.66 13.67
N PRO A 142 -7.78 -1.87 14.71
CA PRO A 142 -7.30 -2.35 16.00
C PRO A 142 -6.74 -3.77 15.97
N LEU A 143 -7.22 -4.65 15.07
CA LEU A 143 -6.75 -6.03 14.97
C LEU A 143 -5.31 -6.10 14.43
N LEU A 144 -4.90 -5.12 13.63
CA LEU A 144 -3.53 -5.03 13.09
C LEU A 144 -2.47 -4.77 14.17
N SER A 145 -2.83 -4.44 15.41
CA SER A 145 -1.85 -4.22 16.47
C SER A 145 -1.10 -5.50 16.88
N GLU A 146 -1.63 -6.68 16.53
CA GLU A 146 -1.04 -7.97 16.87
C GLU A 146 -1.07 -8.90 15.65
N SER A 147 0.10 -9.38 15.23
CA SER A 147 0.23 -10.29 14.09
C SER A 147 -0.53 -11.61 14.24
N ALA A 148 -0.74 -12.06 15.49
CA ALA A 148 -1.55 -13.24 15.80
C ALA A 148 -3.00 -13.16 15.30
N ASN A 149 -3.51 -11.95 15.04
CA ASN A 149 -4.86 -11.74 14.51
C ASN A 149 -4.99 -12.03 13.01
N HIS A 150 -3.91 -12.40 12.31
CA HIS A 150 -3.91 -12.65 10.86
C HIS A 150 -5.11 -13.48 10.37
N ALA A 151 -5.36 -14.65 10.97
CA ALA A 151 -6.46 -15.53 10.56
C ALA A 151 -7.84 -14.87 10.73
N ARG A 152 -8.01 -14.08 11.79
CA ARG A 152 -9.24 -13.33 12.05
C ARG A 152 -9.42 -12.23 11.00
N ILE A 153 -8.37 -11.46 10.72
CA ILE A 153 -8.40 -10.39 9.72
C ILE A 153 -8.79 -10.97 8.35
N LEU A 154 -8.20 -12.09 7.94
CA LEU A 154 -8.54 -12.75 6.68
C LEU A 154 -10.00 -13.21 6.63
N SER A 155 -10.53 -13.72 7.75
CA SER A 155 -11.94 -14.10 7.83
C SER A 155 -12.87 -12.90 7.65
N GLU A 156 -12.56 -11.76 8.28
CA GLU A 156 -13.37 -10.54 8.13
C GLU A 156 -13.29 -9.99 6.69
N LEU A 157 -12.08 -9.98 6.10
CA LEU A 157 -11.91 -9.55 4.70
C LEU A 157 -12.70 -10.44 3.72
N ALA A 158 -12.77 -11.75 3.97
CA ALA A 158 -13.58 -12.65 3.15
C ALA A 158 -15.08 -12.31 3.22
N LEU A 159 -15.58 -11.91 4.41
CA LEU A 159 -16.97 -11.46 4.56
C LEU A 159 -17.24 -10.16 3.80
N LEU A 160 -16.28 -9.24 3.77
CA LEU A 160 -16.41 -7.99 2.99
C LEU A 160 -16.49 -8.28 1.48
N VAL A 161 -15.62 -9.17 0.97
CA VAL A 161 -15.67 -9.60 -0.44
C VAL A 161 -17.01 -10.23 -0.79
N ASP A 162 -17.55 -11.08 0.09
CA ASP A 162 -18.85 -11.71 -0.09
C ASP A 162 -19.98 -10.66 -0.10
N ASP A 163 -19.90 -9.64 0.76
CA ASP A 163 -20.89 -8.57 0.82
C ASP A 163 -20.87 -7.70 -0.44
N GLU A 164 -19.69 -7.29 -0.94
CA GLU A 164 -19.55 -6.60 -2.22
C GLU A 164 -20.15 -7.40 -3.38
N GLY A 165 -19.92 -8.72 -3.41
CA GLY A 165 -20.52 -9.61 -4.40
C GLY A 165 -22.05 -9.61 -4.36
N ARG A 166 -22.64 -9.59 -3.16
CA ARG A 166 -24.09 -9.46 -2.98
C ARG A 166 -24.59 -8.08 -3.42
N GLN A 167 -23.90 -7.00 -3.05
CA GLN A 167 -24.25 -5.63 -3.45
C GLN A 167 -24.26 -5.50 -4.98
N ARG A 168 -23.22 -6.00 -5.66
CA ARG A 168 -23.13 -6.01 -7.13
C ARG A 168 -24.28 -6.79 -7.78
N THR A 169 -24.62 -7.96 -7.25
CA THR A 169 -25.75 -8.77 -7.74
C THR A 169 -27.09 -8.04 -7.58
N LEU A 170 -27.27 -7.29 -6.49
CA LEU A 170 -28.48 -6.50 -6.26
C LEU A 170 -28.58 -5.32 -7.24
N LEU A 171 -27.46 -4.63 -7.48
CA LEU A 171 -27.37 -3.56 -8.47
C LEU A 171 -27.73 -4.08 -9.87
N GLU A 172 -27.10 -5.16 -10.34
CA GLU A 172 -27.39 -5.77 -11.64
C GLU A 172 -28.88 -6.06 -11.84
N LYS A 173 -29.56 -6.57 -10.80
CA LYS A 173 -31.01 -6.81 -10.83
C LYS A 173 -31.80 -5.51 -10.94
N ALA A 174 -31.44 -4.48 -10.19
CA ALA A 174 -32.09 -3.17 -10.24
C ALA A 174 -31.94 -2.52 -11.62
N VAL A 175 -30.74 -2.59 -12.21
CA VAL A 175 -30.45 -2.10 -13.56
C VAL A 175 -31.31 -2.80 -14.60
N HIS A 176 -31.39 -4.13 -14.57
CA HIS A 176 -32.23 -4.89 -15.49
C HIS A 176 -33.72 -4.51 -15.38
N GLN A 177 -34.22 -4.23 -14.18
CA GLN A 177 -35.60 -3.76 -14.00
C GLN A 177 -35.84 -2.36 -14.58
N LEU A 178 -34.87 -1.44 -14.46
CA LEU A 178 -34.96 -0.10 -15.04
C LEU A 178 -34.88 -0.15 -16.58
N GLN A 179 -34.01 -1.00 -17.14
CA GLN A 179 -33.94 -1.25 -18.58
C GLN A 179 -35.24 -1.82 -19.13
N ALA A 180 -35.88 -2.76 -18.42
CA ALA A 180 -37.19 -3.30 -18.80
C ALA A 180 -38.31 -2.23 -18.80
N LYS A 181 -38.14 -1.14 -18.03
CA LYS A 181 -39.04 0.03 -18.01
C LYS A 181 -38.71 1.08 -19.07
N GLY A 182 -37.66 0.86 -19.89
CA GLY A 182 -37.26 1.74 -20.98
C GLY A 182 -36.15 2.75 -20.64
N TYR A 183 -35.51 2.63 -19.46
CA TYR A 183 -34.37 3.47 -19.09
C TYR A 183 -33.07 2.88 -19.61
N THR A 184 -32.27 3.65 -20.34
CA THR A 184 -30.92 3.24 -20.76
C THR A 184 -29.93 3.66 -19.70
N ILE A 185 -29.28 2.70 -19.04
CA ILE A 185 -28.24 2.98 -18.06
C ILE A 185 -26.99 2.15 -18.37
N GLU A 186 -25.86 2.83 -18.53
CA GLU A 186 -24.53 2.22 -18.70
C GLU A 186 -23.75 2.29 -17.39
N PHE A 187 -23.54 1.13 -16.76
CA PHE A 187 -22.91 1.02 -15.44
C PHE A 187 -21.58 0.25 -15.44
N SER A 188 -21.16 -0.31 -16.57
CA SER A 188 -20.09 -1.32 -16.63
C SER A 188 -18.70 -0.82 -16.19
N SER A 189 -18.52 0.49 -15.96
CA SER A 189 -17.27 1.11 -15.54
C SER A 189 -17.33 1.88 -14.22
N LEU A 190 -18.48 1.92 -13.53
CA LEU A 190 -18.66 2.73 -12.31
C LEU A 190 -18.47 1.91 -11.03
N LYS A 191 -18.06 2.57 -9.94
CA LYS A 191 -17.90 1.95 -8.62
C LYS A 191 -19.25 1.63 -8.00
N ILE A 192 -19.30 0.70 -7.04
CA ILE A 192 -20.59 0.25 -6.46
C ILE A 192 -21.37 1.43 -5.88
N ILE A 193 -20.70 2.35 -5.17
CA ILE A 193 -21.34 3.51 -4.55
C ILE A 193 -21.94 4.46 -5.60
N ASP A 194 -21.21 4.76 -6.68
CA ASP A 194 -21.69 5.61 -7.78
C ASP A 194 -22.87 4.96 -8.52
N GLN A 195 -22.88 3.62 -8.63
CA GLN A 195 -24.00 2.89 -9.21
C GLN A 195 -25.26 3.00 -8.36
N PHE A 196 -25.15 2.98 -7.03
CA PHE A 196 -26.29 3.14 -6.13
C PHE A 196 -26.90 4.55 -6.24
N ASP A 197 -26.09 5.59 -6.25
CA ASP A 197 -26.56 6.98 -6.33
C ASP A 197 -27.40 7.21 -7.61
N ILE A 198 -26.94 6.71 -8.76
CA ILE A 198 -27.68 6.81 -10.03
C ILE A 198 -29.00 6.03 -9.98
N VAL A 199 -29.00 4.83 -9.39
CA VAL A 199 -30.24 4.03 -9.25
C VAL A 199 -31.25 4.75 -8.37
N GLU A 200 -30.81 5.42 -7.30
CA GLU A 200 -31.68 6.21 -6.42
C GLU A 200 -32.26 7.44 -7.13
N GLU A 201 -31.44 8.19 -7.87
CA GLU A 201 -31.89 9.33 -8.68
C GLU A 201 -32.95 8.94 -9.72
N MET A 202 -32.82 7.78 -10.38
CA MET A 202 -33.78 7.34 -11.40
C MET A 202 -35.07 6.75 -10.86
N GLN A 203 -35.15 6.48 -9.55
CA GLN A 203 -36.35 5.98 -8.88
C GLN A 203 -37.21 7.09 -8.26
N THR A 204 -36.71 8.32 -8.24
CA THR A 204 -37.40 9.51 -7.71
C THR A 204 -38.22 10.20 -8.80
#